data_AF-A0AAI9ZZZ9-F1
#
_entry.id   AF-A0AAI9ZZZ9-F1
#
_cell.length_a   1.000
_cell.length_b   1.000
_cell.length_c   1.000
_cell.angle_alpha   90.00
_cell.angle_beta   90.00
_cell.angle_gamma   90.00
#
_symmetry.space_group_name_H-M   'P 1'
#
loop_
_entity.id
_entity.type
_entity.pdbx_description
1 polymer ?
#
loop_
_entity_poly.entity_id
_entity_poly.type
_entity_poly.pdbx_seq_one_letter_code
_entity_poly.pdbx_strand_id
1 'polypeptide(L)'
;MSDKASERLQALGKQLDAPPPIKIAGPSAARRIPGKVVIITGANSLMGIGRASAHQFAENGARAIYICDYADENLASHKKELNKLYPKVEVHTRQFDAAEESAVKEVVSHAMTTYGRLDIFFANAGITGPHNLFTDISTDDFMQNLRTNTLSVFLAAKHSAPAMRKTSAEKATPGGSVILTASVAGIRSNAGTTPYSAAKAAVISVAQTCAYQAAGTNVRVNAICPGLIETGMTSQMWDQARARGTTGRIGQINPMKRGGHADEIARVALFLGSDESSYVNGQAWAVDGGLSAGHPYVVGKLA
;
A
#
# COMPACT_ATOMS: atom_id res chain seq x y z
N MET A 1 -18.77 -14.66 -34.44
CA MET A 1 -18.71 -13.55 -33.44
C MET A 1 -17.23 -13.31 -33.15
N SER A 2 -16.72 -12.09 -33.36
CA SER A 2 -15.28 -11.83 -33.34
C SER A 2 -14.67 -12.09 -31.97
N ASP A 3 -13.38 -12.48 -31.93
CA ASP A 3 -12.63 -12.75 -30.70
C ASP A 3 -12.75 -11.63 -29.65
N LYS A 4 -12.88 -10.37 -30.11
CA LYS A 4 -13.11 -9.20 -29.24
C LYS A 4 -14.42 -9.23 -28.46
N ALA A 5 -15.48 -9.87 -28.98
CA ALA A 5 -16.73 -10.04 -28.25
C ALA A 5 -16.62 -11.13 -27.18
N SER A 6 -15.87 -12.20 -27.46
CA SER A 6 -15.60 -13.28 -26.52
C SER A 6 -14.66 -12.84 -25.39
N GLU A 7 -13.62 -12.08 -25.71
CA GLU A 7 -12.73 -11.43 -24.72
C GLU A 7 -13.49 -10.43 -23.85
N ARG A 8 -14.40 -9.62 -24.43
CA ARG A 8 -15.27 -8.72 -23.67
C ARG A 8 -16.23 -9.49 -22.76
N LEU A 9 -16.80 -10.60 -23.21
CA LEU A 9 -17.66 -11.47 -22.39
C LEU A 9 -16.89 -12.16 -21.26
N GLN A 10 -15.66 -12.62 -21.49
CA GLN A 10 -14.78 -13.14 -20.44
C GLN A 10 -14.34 -12.06 -19.45
N ALA A 11 -14.02 -10.86 -19.93
CA ALA A 11 -13.70 -9.73 -19.07
C ALA A 11 -14.92 -9.28 -18.23
N LEU A 12 -16.11 -9.27 -18.83
CA LEU A 12 -17.38 -9.00 -18.12
C LEU A 12 -17.72 -10.09 -17.09
N GLY A 13 -17.49 -11.35 -17.42
CA GLY A 13 -17.66 -12.48 -16.50
C GLY A 13 -16.71 -12.41 -15.30
N LYS A 14 -15.43 -12.05 -15.51
CA LYS A 14 -14.47 -11.82 -14.43
C LYS A 14 -14.75 -10.55 -13.61
N GLN A 15 -15.39 -9.54 -14.19
CA GLN A 15 -15.76 -8.30 -13.49
C GLN A 15 -16.88 -8.48 -12.45
N LEU A 16 -17.66 -9.55 -12.52
CA LEU A 16 -18.82 -9.77 -11.64
C LEU A 16 -18.51 -10.56 -10.37
N ASP A 17 -17.39 -11.28 -10.31
CA ASP A 17 -17.09 -12.24 -9.23
C ASP A 17 -15.68 -12.05 -8.62
N ALA A 18 -15.23 -10.81 -8.42
CA ALA A 18 -14.07 -10.61 -7.56
C ALA A 18 -14.40 -11.13 -6.15
N PRO A 19 -13.57 -11.99 -5.54
CA PRO A 19 -13.85 -12.50 -4.20
C PRO A 19 -13.91 -11.32 -3.22
N PRO A 20 -14.81 -11.37 -2.22
CA PRO A 20 -14.90 -10.32 -1.23
C PRO A 20 -13.53 -10.12 -0.57
N PRO A 21 -13.16 -8.87 -0.22
CA PRO A 21 -11.90 -8.63 0.45
C PRO A 21 -11.87 -9.42 1.76
N ILE A 22 -10.77 -10.12 2.00
CA ILE A 22 -10.53 -10.84 3.26
C ILE A 22 -10.56 -9.80 4.39
N LYS A 23 -11.33 -10.07 5.46
CA LYS A 23 -11.32 -9.29 6.70
C LYS A 23 -10.89 -10.19 7.86
N ILE A 24 -9.84 -9.78 8.56
CA ILE A 24 -9.27 -10.53 9.70
C ILE A 24 -9.91 -10.13 11.03
N ALA A 25 -10.42 -8.90 11.11
CA ALA A 25 -11.15 -8.42 12.28
C ALA A 25 -12.46 -7.74 11.88
N GLY A 26 -13.33 -7.51 12.87
CA GLY A 26 -14.55 -6.75 12.69
C GLY A 26 -14.29 -5.28 12.25
N PRO A 27 -15.37 -4.54 11.94
CA PRO A 27 -15.26 -3.11 11.62
C PRO A 27 -14.78 -2.30 12.84
N SER A 28 -14.22 -1.12 12.58
CA SER A 28 -13.92 -0.14 13.65
C SER A 28 -15.19 0.28 14.39
N ALA A 29 -15.09 0.53 15.69
CA ALA A 29 -16.22 0.99 16.50
C ALA A 29 -16.77 2.37 16.06
N ALA A 30 -15.92 3.21 15.48
CA ALA A 30 -16.28 4.52 14.93
C ALA A 30 -15.58 4.75 13.58
N ARG A 31 -16.11 5.68 12.78
CA ARG A 31 -15.47 6.12 11.53
C ARG A 31 -14.19 6.88 11.85
N ARG A 32 -13.08 6.41 11.31
CA ARG A 32 -11.71 6.84 11.67
C ARG A 32 -11.18 8.00 10.82
N ILE A 33 -11.73 8.19 9.62
CA ILE A 33 -11.29 9.23 8.68
C ILE A 33 -12.47 9.96 8.01
N PRO A 34 -13.49 10.40 8.79
CA PRO A 34 -14.67 11.05 8.23
C PRO A 34 -14.28 12.27 7.38
N GLY A 35 -14.74 12.32 6.14
CA GLY A 35 -14.55 13.48 5.27
C GLY A 35 -13.16 13.60 4.61
N LYS A 36 -12.23 12.66 4.87
CA LYS A 36 -10.85 12.73 4.33
C LYS A 36 -10.78 12.27 2.87
N VAL A 37 -9.91 12.91 2.09
CA VAL A 37 -9.59 12.55 0.70
C VAL A 37 -8.30 11.73 0.66
N VAL A 38 -8.36 10.57 0.01
CA VAL A 38 -7.30 9.55 0.03
C VAL A 38 -6.82 9.24 -1.39
N ILE A 39 -5.51 9.16 -1.59
CA ILE A 39 -4.88 8.62 -2.80
C ILE A 39 -4.14 7.33 -2.45
N ILE A 40 -4.31 6.27 -3.23
CA ILE A 40 -3.67 4.96 -3.04
C ILE A 40 -3.05 4.52 -4.37
N THR A 41 -1.74 4.27 -4.40
CA THR A 41 -1.08 3.63 -5.56
C THR A 41 -0.92 2.12 -5.34
N GLY A 42 -0.94 1.32 -6.42
CA GLY A 42 -0.85 -0.13 -6.32
C GLY A 42 -2.16 -0.79 -5.90
N ALA A 43 -3.29 -0.33 -6.46
CA ALA A 43 -4.66 -0.74 -6.09
C ALA A 43 -5.34 -1.72 -7.07
N ASN A 44 -4.62 -2.23 -8.08
CA ASN A 44 -5.18 -3.13 -9.10
C ASN A 44 -5.21 -4.62 -8.69
N SER A 45 -4.38 -5.05 -7.73
CA SER A 45 -4.37 -6.46 -7.30
C SER A 45 -5.63 -6.81 -6.48
N LEU A 46 -6.38 -7.84 -6.91
CA LEU A 46 -7.58 -8.32 -6.22
C LEU A 46 -7.32 -8.88 -4.81
N MET A 47 -6.08 -9.22 -4.49
CA MET A 47 -5.65 -9.68 -3.15
C MET A 47 -4.63 -8.71 -2.53
N GLY A 48 -4.45 -7.53 -3.12
CA GLY A 48 -3.40 -6.60 -2.74
C GLY A 48 -3.71 -5.76 -1.49
N ILE A 49 -2.64 -5.26 -0.88
CA ILE A 49 -2.71 -4.29 0.22
C ILE A 49 -3.45 -3.03 -0.21
N GLY A 50 -3.21 -2.52 -1.44
CA GLY A 50 -3.90 -1.34 -1.96
C GLY A 50 -5.42 -1.51 -2.04
N ARG A 51 -5.92 -2.68 -2.46
CA ARG A 51 -7.35 -3.02 -2.45
C ARG A 51 -7.89 -3.05 -1.01
N ALA A 52 -7.25 -3.82 -0.12
CA ALA A 52 -7.69 -3.90 1.27
C ALA A 52 -7.73 -2.51 1.95
N SER A 53 -6.74 -1.65 1.69
CA SER A 53 -6.69 -0.27 2.18
C SER A 53 -7.82 0.59 1.63
N ALA A 54 -8.16 0.49 0.34
CA ALA A 54 -9.29 1.23 -0.22
C ALA A 54 -10.61 0.88 0.47
N HIS A 55 -10.85 -0.41 0.74
CA HIS A 55 -12.02 -0.84 1.51
C HIS A 55 -11.99 -0.36 2.96
N GLN A 56 -10.82 -0.40 3.62
CA GLN A 56 -10.69 0.10 4.99
C GLN A 56 -10.97 1.60 5.07
N PHE A 57 -10.40 2.40 4.16
CA PHE A 57 -10.65 3.84 4.13
C PHE A 57 -12.12 4.16 3.81
N ALA A 58 -12.74 3.43 2.88
CA ALA A 58 -14.15 3.63 2.51
C ALA A 58 -15.10 3.30 3.68
N GLU A 59 -14.92 2.15 4.33
CA GLU A 59 -15.69 1.73 5.51
C GLU A 59 -15.56 2.76 6.65
N ASN A 60 -14.40 3.41 6.76
CA ASN A 60 -14.09 4.36 7.82
C ASN A 60 -14.39 5.83 7.48
N GLY A 61 -15.19 6.07 6.45
CA GLY A 61 -15.83 7.36 6.19
C GLY A 61 -15.04 8.33 5.31
N ALA A 62 -14.11 7.83 4.48
CA ALA A 62 -13.47 8.65 3.46
C ALA A 62 -14.51 9.43 2.63
N ARG A 63 -14.22 10.69 2.31
CA ARG A 63 -15.02 11.48 1.37
C ARG A 63 -14.83 10.97 -0.05
N ALA A 64 -13.56 10.76 -0.42
CA ALA A 64 -13.18 10.31 -1.74
C ALA A 64 -11.91 9.45 -1.69
N ILE A 65 -11.82 8.49 -2.59
CA ILE A 65 -10.67 7.59 -2.73
C ILE A 65 -10.26 7.53 -4.20
N TYR A 66 -8.98 7.84 -4.47
CA TYR A 66 -8.33 7.58 -5.73
C TYR A 66 -7.62 6.23 -5.65
N ILE A 67 -8.09 5.26 -6.42
CA ILE A 67 -7.42 3.97 -6.64
C ILE A 67 -6.58 4.07 -7.92
N CYS A 68 -5.27 4.04 -7.74
CA CYS A 68 -4.29 4.28 -8.79
C CYS A 68 -3.40 3.07 -9.00
N ASP A 69 -3.03 2.76 -10.23
CA ASP A 69 -2.10 1.67 -10.53
C ASP A 69 -1.49 1.85 -11.93
N TYR A 70 -0.39 1.16 -12.20
CA TYR A 70 0.23 1.11 -13.53
C TYR A 70 -0.66 0.36 -14.53
N ALA A 71 -1.32 -0.70 -14.06
CA ALA A 71 -2.21 -1.53 -14.84
C ALA A 71 -3.68 -1.34 -14.40
N ASP A 72 -4.64 -1.42 -15.31
CA ASP A 72 -6.03 -1.00 -15.04
C ASP A 72 -7.08 -2.11 -15.09
N GLU A 73 -6.67 -3.37 -15.28
CA GLU A 73 -7.55 -4.50 -15.60
C GLU A 73 -8.66 -4.71 -14.56
N ASN A 74 -8.37 -4.43 -13.28
CA ASN A 74 -9.30 -4.59 -12.17
C ASN A 74 -9.73 -3.26 -11.54
N LEU A 75 -9.22 -2.10 -11.98
CA LEU A 75 -9.58 -0.82 -11.37
C LEU A 75 -11.08 -0.52 -11.54
N ALA A 76 -11.65 -0.86 -12.70
CA ALA A 76 -13.07 -0.64 -12.97
C ALA A 76 -13.99 -1.53 -12.11
N SER A 77 -13.65 -2.81 -11.92
CA SER A 77 -14.41 -3.72 -11.04
C SER A 77 -14.26 -3.32 -9.58
N HIS A 78 -13.05 -2.98 -9.15
CA HIS A 78 -12.79 -2.50 -7.79
C HIS A 78 -13.59 -1.22 -7.47
N LYS A 79 -13.67 -0.26 -8.41
CA LYS A 79 -14.55 0.91 -8.27
C LYS A 79 -16.03 0.54 -8.15
N LYS A 80 -16.53 -0.37 -9.00
CA LYS A 80 -17.94 -0.82 -8.93
C LYS A 80 -18.25 -1.45 -7.57
N GLU A 81 -17.34 -2.27 -7.06
CA GLU A 81 -17.46 -2.90 -5.74
C GLU A 81 -17.49 -1.88 -4.60
N LEU A 82 -16.53 -0.94 -4.57
CA LEU A 82 -16.50 0.13 -3.56
C LEU A 82 -17.77 0.99 -3.60
N ASN A 83 -18.26 1.35 -4.79
CA ASN A 83 -19.49 2.13 -4.93
C ASN A 83 -20.72 1.36 -4.43
N LYS A 84 -20.77 0.03 -4.65
CA LYS A 84 -21.86 -0.83 -4.18
C LYS A 84 -21.87 -0.92 -2.65
N LEU A 85 -20.71 -1.11 -2.03
CA LEU A 85 -20.58 -1.29 -0.59
C LEU A 85 -20.64 0.04 0.19
N TYR A 86 -20.12 1.11 -0.41
CA TYR A 86 -19.92 2.41 0.24
C TYR A 86 -20.43 3.55 -0.65
N PRO A 87 -21.75 3.62 -0.92
CA PRO A 87 -22.33 4.55 -1.92
C PRO A 87 -22.15 6.05 -1.60
N LYS A 88 -21.69 6.38 -0.39
CA LYS A 88 -21.40 7.77 0.03
C LYS A 88 -19.96 8.21 -0.24
N VAL A 89 -19.10 7.28 -0.67
CA VAL A 89 -17.68 7.53 -0.96
C VAL A 89 -17.51 7.75 -2.46
N GLU A 90 -16.90 8.86 -2.85
CA GLU A 90 -16.58 9.12 -4.25
C GLU A 90 -15.31 8.37 -4.67
N VAL A 91 -15.43 7.44 -5.64
CA VAL A 91 -14.30 6.61 -6.07
C VAL A 91 -13.79 7.01 -7.45
N HIS A 92 -12.50 7.31 -7.54
CA HIS A 92 -11.79 7.68 -8.77
C HIS A 92 -10.76 6.61 -9.13
N THR A 93 -10.70 6.26 -10.41
CA THR A 93 -9.67 5.37 -10.96
C THR A 93 -8.65 6.19 -11.75
N ARG A 94 -7.36 5.88 -11.61
CA ARG A 94 -6.29 6.48 -12.41
C ARG A 94 -5.28 5.42 -12.82
N GLN A 95 -4.98 5.33 -14.11
CA GLN A 95 -3.91 4.47 -14.62
C GLN A 95 -2.66 5.32 -14.85
N PHE A 96 -1.59 5.06 -14.09
CA PHE A 96 -0.30 5.71 -14.29
C PHE A 96 0.83 4.97 -13.56
N ASP A 97 2.07 5.17 -14.02
CA ASP A 97 3.26 4.75 -13.30
C ASP A 97 3.52 5.69 -12.10
N ALA A 98 3.50 5.16 -10.88
CA ALA A 98 3.75 5.94 -9.67
C ALA A 98 5.15 6.57 -9.60
N ALA A 99 6.10 6.12 -10.42
CA ALA A 99 7.42 6.73 -10.58
C ALA A 99 7.46 7.83 -11.65
N GLU A 100 6.34 8.17 -12.28
CA GLU A 100 6.22 9.28 -13.22
C GLU A 100 5.73 10.55 -12.52
N GLU A 101 6.60 11.57 -12.46
CA GLU A 101 6.34 12.78 -11.68
C GLU A 101 5.13 13.59 -12.19
N SER A 102 4.95 13.72 -13.50
CA SER A 102 3.82 14.41 -14.11
C SER A 102 2.48 13.83 -13.66
N ALA A 103 2.35 12.50 -13.73
CA ALA A 103 1.12 11.80 -13.36
C ALA A 103 0.82 11.89 -11.85
N VAL A 104 1.85 11.76 -11.00
CA VAL A 104 1.69 11.93 -9.54
C VAL A 104 1.23 13.36 -9.21
N LYS A 105 1.81 14.37 -9.87
CA LYS A 105 1.38 15.76 -9.71
C LYS A 105 -0.06 15.95 -10.18
N GLU A 106 -0.45 15.35 -11.31
CA GLU A 106 -1.80 15.45 -11.87
C GLU A 106 -2.86 14.90 -10.91
N VAL A 107 -2.68 13.70 -10.35
CA VAL A 107 -3.67 13.12 -9.43
C VAL A 107 -3.80 13.92 -8.14
N VAL A 108 -2.70 14.47 -7.62
CA VAL A 108 -2.72 15.38 -6.47
C VAL A 108 -3.45 16.68 -6.82
N SER A 109 -3.16 17.28 -7.98
CA SER A 109 -3.86 18.47 -8.48
C SER A 109 -5.35 18.23 -8.67
N HIS A 110 -5.75 17.07 -9.18
CA HIS A 110 -7.16 16.72 -9.33
C HIS A 110 -7.86 16.67 -7.96
N ALA A 111 -7.25 16.03 -6.95
CA ALA A 111 -7.81 16.03 -5.58
C ALA A 111 -7.99 17.45 -5.03
N MET A 112 -6.99 18.32 -5.24
CA MET A 112 -7.06 19.72 -4.81
C MET A 112 -8.13 20.53 -5.56
N THR A 113 -8.27 20.35 -6.87
CA THR A 113 -9.29 21.07 -7.66
C THR A 113 -10.70 20.59 -7.32
N THR A 114 -10.91 19.29 -7.16
CA THR A 114 -12.25 18.72 -6.91
C THR A 114 -12.73 18.93 -5.48
N TYR A 115 -11.83 18.81 -4.49
CA TYR A 115 -12.22 18.80 -3.07
C TYR A 115 -11.63 19.95 -2.26
N GLY A 116 -10.73 20.75 -2.84
CA GLY A 116 -9.98 21.77 -2.10
C GLY A 116 -9.03 21.19 -1.05
N ARG A 117 -8.82 19.87 -1.03
CA ARG A 117 -8.05 19.17 0.02
C ARG A 117 -7.45 17.85 -0.46
N LEU A 118 -6.36 17.46 0.19
CA LEU A 118 -5.81 16.12 0.23
C LEU A 118 -5.43 15.81 1.68
N ASP A 119 -5.72 14.61 2.18
CA ASP A 119 -5.48 14.26 3.59
C ASP A 119 -4.57 13.07 3.75
N ILE A 120 -4.69 12.05 2.89
CA ILE A 120 -3.91 10.82 2.96
C ILE A 120 -3.36 10.46 1.59
N PHE A 121 -2.06 10.16 1.52
CA PHE A 121 -1.46 9.52 0.35
C PHE A 121 -0.78 8.23 0.80
N PHE A 122 -1.34 7.08 0.41
CA PHE A 122 -0.74 5.78 0.62
C PHE A 122 0.01 5.33 -0.64
N ALA A 123 1.32 5.57 -0.63
CA ALA A 123 2.23 5.16 -1.69
C ALA A 123 2.57 3.67 -1.54
N ASN A 124 1.78 2.83 -2.19
CA ASN A 124 1.82 1.38 -2.03
C ASN A 124 2.28 0.61 -3.28
N ALA A 125 2.34 1.26 -4.44
CA ALA A 125 2.92 0.65 -5.64
C ALA A 125 4.36 0.14 -5.39
N GLY A 126 4.68 -1.03 -5.96
CA GLY A 126 6.00 -1.64 -5.81
C GLY A 126 6.15 -2.94 -6.60
N ILE A 127 7.40 -3.36 -6.78
CA ILE A 127 7.80 -4.60 -7.47
C ILE A 127 8.87 -5.32 -6.65
N THR A 128 9.05 -6.63 -6.84
CA THR A 128 10.09 -7.44 -6.19
C THR A 128 11.40 -7.53 -6.98
N GLY A 129 11.34 -7.29 -8.30
CA GLY A 129 12.45 -7.58 -9.21
C GLY A 129 12.68 -9.06 -9.46
N PRO A 130 13.71 -9.41 -10.25
CA PRO A 130 14.06 -10.80 -10.53
C PRO A 130 14.66 -11.52 -9.32
N HIS A 131 14.29 -12.79 -9.14
CA HIS A 131 14.85 -13.68 -8.11
C HIS A 131 16.13 -14.38 -8.60
N ASN A 132 17.16 -13.59 -8.92
CA ASN A 132 18.45 -14.08 -9.41
C ASN A 132 19.53 -14.07 -8.31
N LEU A 133 20.65 -14.76 -8.54
CA LEU A 133 21.87 -14.56 -7.75
C LEU A 133 22.33 -13.12 -7.89
N PHE A 134 22.89 -12.53 -6.82
CA PHE A 134 23.26 -11.11 -6.84
C PHE A 134 24.30 -10.76 -7.92
N THR A 135 25.13 -11.73 -8.33
CA THR A 135 26.11 -11.60 -9.43
C THR A 135 25.47 -11.49 -10.80
N ASP A 136 24.23 -11.94 -10.94
CA ASP A 136 23.51 -12.04 -12.20
C ASP A 136 22.39 -10.99 -12.29
N ILE A 137 22.28 -10.12 -11.28
CA ILE A 137 21.37 -8.98 -11.30
C ILE A 137 22.00 -7.90 -12.17
N SER A 138 21.32 -7.56 -13.26
CA SER A 138 21.76 -6.47 -14.13
C SER A 138 21.64 -5.11 -13.41
N THR A 139 22.45 -4.14 -13.84
CA THR A 139 22.32 -2.76 -13.38
C THR A 139 20.91 -2.22 -13.65
N ASP A 140 20.32 -2.58 -14.78
CA ASP A 140 18.97 -2.13 -15.16
C ASP A 140 17.90 -2.68 -14.21
N ASP A 141 17.96 -3.96 -13.84
CA ASP A 141 17.06 -4.57 -12.85
C ASP A 141 17.19 -3.92 -11.48
N PHE A 142 18.43 -3.60 -11.09
CA PHE A 142 18.71 -2.91 -9.83
C PHE A 142 18.10 -1.50 -9.83
N MET A 143 18.35 -0.73 -10.90
CA MET A 143 17.83 0.63 -11.04
C MET A 143 16.32 0.67 -11.21
N GLN A 144 15.72 -0.31 -11.87
CA GLN A 144 14.26 -0.42 -12.00
C GLN A 144 13.60 -0.64 -10.64
N ASN A 145 14.20 -1.43 -9.74
CA ASN A 145 13.70 -1.58 -8.37
C ASN A 145 13.75 -0.26 -7.60
N LEU A 146 14.84 0.50 -7.70
CA LEU A 146 14.95 1.82 -7.06
C LEU A 146 13.94 2.81 -7.66
N ARG A 147 13.79 2.82 -8.98
CA ARG A 147 12.81 3.67 -9.67
C ARG A 147 11.39 3.37 -9.18
N THR A 148 10.94 2.12 -9.27
CA THR A 148 9.56 1.80 -8.93
C THR A 148 9.29 1.84 -7.43
N ASN A 149 10.20 1.36 -6.57
CA ASN A 149 9.93 1.28 -5.13
C ASN A 149 10.33 2.54 -4.34
N THR A 150 11.39 3.26 -4.75
CA THR A 150 11.95 4.39 -3.99
C THR A 150 11.55 5.74 -4.60
N LEU A 151 11.70 5.92 -5.91
CA LEU A 151 11.33 7.20 -6.54
C LEU A 151 9.82 7.44 -6.42
N SER A 152 8.98 6.42 -6.59
CA SER A 152 7.52 6.57 -6.48
C SER A 152 7.05 7.10 -5.12
N VAL A 153 7.61 6.59 -4.01
CA VAL A 153 7.25 7.04 -2.66
C VAL A 153 7.77 8.45 -2.37
N PHE A 154 8.94 8.80 -2.90
CA PHE A 154 9.47 10.15 -2.81
C PHE A 154 8.58 11.14 -3.56
N LEU A 155 8.16 10.82 -4.79
CA LEU A 155 7.26 11.66 -5.58
C LEU A 155 5.91 11.85 -4.87
N ALA A 156 5.37 10.79 -4.26
CA ALA A 156 4.18 10.89 -3.44
C ALA A 156 4.36 11.91 -2.30
N ALA A 157 5.45 11.82 -1.52
CA ALA A 157 5.73 12.78 -0.45
C ALA A 157 5.94 14.21 -0.99
N LYS A 158 6.75 14.36 -2.05
CA LYS A 158 7.10 15.62 -2.70
C LYS A 158 5.86 16.44 -3.11
N HIS A 159 4.87 15.79 -3.71
CA HIS A 159 3.68 16.47 -4.23
C HIS A 159 2.52 16.53 -3.23
N SER A 160 2.35 15.49 -2.42
CA SER A 160 1.22 15.44 -1.48
C SER A 160 1.45 16.34 -0.25
N ALA A 161 2.66 16.45 0.28
CA ALA A 161 2.90 17.26 1.48
C ALA A 161 2.57 18.76 1.29
N PRO A 162 2.97 19.44 0.20
CA PRO A 162 2.52 20.81 -0.07
C PRO A 162 1.01 20.93 -0.23
N ALA A 163 0.35 19.95 -0.87
CA ALA A 163 -1.10 19.93 -1.04
C ALA A 163 -1.84 19.76 0.29
N MET A 164 -1.36 18.87 1.17
CA MET A 164 -1.91 18.62 2.50
C MET A 164 -1.84 19.85 3.42
N ARG A 165 -0.93 20.80 3.17
CA ARG A 165 -0.85 22.07 3.91
C ARG A 165 -1.93 23.08 3.53
N LYS A 166 -2.59 22.91 2.39
CA LYS A 166 -3.64 23.83 1.96
C LYS A 166 -4.89 23.61 2.80
N THR A 167 -5.46 24.71 3.27
CA THR A 167 -6.72 24.76 3.99
C THR A 167 -7.87 25.10 3.04
N SER A 168 -9.08 24.71 3.40
CA SER A 168 -10.32 25.01 2.70
C SER A 168 -11.47 25.11 3.70
N ALA A 169 -12.68 25.45 3.24
CA ALA A 169 -13.87 25.45 4.09
C ALA A 169 -14.11 24.08 4.78
N GLU A 170 -13.77 22.97 4.11
CA GLU A 170 -13.91 21.62 4.65
C GLU A 170 -12.66 21.14 5.42
N LYS A 171 -11.53 21.86 5.29
CA LYS A 171 -10.25 21.53 5.92
C LYS A 171 -9.63 22.77 6.58
N ALA A 172 -10.09 23.08 7.80
CA ALA A 172 -9.65 24.25 8.53
C ALA A 172 -8.17 24.19 8.99
N THR A 173 -7.66 22.98 9.28
CA THR A 173 -6.30 22.79 9.78
C THR A 173 -5.38 22.23 8.69
N PRO A 174 -4.17 22.79 8.49
CA PRO A 174 -3.17 22.17 7.63
C PRO A 174 -2.71 20.84 8.23
N GLY A 175 -2.31 19.90 7.36
CA GLY A 175 -1.74 18.64 7.78
C GLY A 175 -2.26 17.45 6.98
N GLY A 176 -1.69 16.28 7.21
CA GLY A 176 -2.04 15.07 6.48
C GLY A 176 -1.10 13.92 6.81
N SER A 177 -1.29 12.80 6.13
CA SER A 177 -0.50 11.60 6.34
C SER A 177 -0.03 11.01 5.01
N VAL A 178 1.28 10.95 4.84
CA VAL A 178 1.95 10.25 3.76
C VAL A 178 2.44 8.91 4.31
N ILE A 179 1.95 7.82 3.72
CA ILE A 179 2.24 6.46 4.16
C ILE A 179 3.01 5.78 3.04
N LEU A 180 4.24 5.35 3.32
CA LEU A 180 5.14 4.77 2.32
C LEU A 180 5.26 3.26 2.56
N THR A 181 5.06 2.46 1.53
CA THR A 181 5.20 1.00 1.65
C THR A 181 6.67 0.59 1.50
N ALA A 182 7.32 0.38 2.64
CA ALA A 182 8.63 -0.24 2.75
C ALA A 182 8.48 -1.79 2.76
N SER A 183 9.29 -2.49 3.55
CA SER A 183 9.22 -3.93 3.81
C SER A 183 10.10 -4.25 5.01
N VAL A 184 9.88 -5.39 5.66
CA VAL A 184 10.87 -5.96 6.60
C VAL A 184 12.23 -6.23 5.92
N ALA A 185 12.26 -6.40 4.59
CA ALA A 185 13.49 -6.47 3.80
C ALA A 185 14.33 -5.18 3.85
N GLY A 186 13.69 -4.05 4.18
CA GLY A 186 14.39 -2.78 4.45
C GLY A 186 14.90 -2.65 5.88
N ILE A 187 14.42 -3.47 6.81
CA ILE A 187 14.81 -3.46 8.24
C ILE A 187 15.91 -4.49 8.53
N ARG A 188 15.79 -5.69 7.94
CA ARG A 188 16.69 -6.83 8.11
C ARG A 188 16.91 -7.52 6.76
N SER A 189 18.05 -8.19 6.63
CA SER A 189 18.36 -9.01 5.45
C SER A 189 17.47 -10.25 5.37
N ASN A 190 17.52 -10.96 4.23
CA ASN A 190 16.87 -12.25 3.98
C ASN A 190 15.33 -12.23 3.80
N ALA A 191 14.72 -11.06 3.61
CA ALA A 191 13.29 -10.94 3.30
C ALA A 191 12.99 -10.43 1.88
N GLY A 192 14.00 -10.31 1.03
CA GLY A 192 13.87 -9.91 -0.38
C GLY A 192 15.20 -10.01 -1.13
N THR A 193 15.15 -9.77 -2.43
CA THR A 193 16.35 -9.68 -3.29
C THR A 193 17.22 -8.49 -2.87
N THR A 194 18.49 -8.47 -3.25
CA THR A 194 19.40 -7.33 -2.98
C THR A 194 18.83 -5.99 -3.44
N PRO A 195 18.37 -5.81 -4.70
CA PRO A 195 17.81 -4.54 -5.16
C PRO A 195 16.51 -4.15 -4.44
N TYR A 196 15.65 -5.12 -4.16
CA TYR A 196 14.42 -4.88 -3.40
C TYR A 196 14.72 -4.40 -1.98
N SER A 197 15.62 -5.09 -1.28
CA SER A 197 16.01 -4.76 0.10
C SER A 197 16.65 -3.38 0.17
N ALA A 198 17.56 -3.06 -0.76
CA ALA A 198 18.17 -1.73 -0.88
C ALA A 198 17.11 -0.64 -1.12
N ALA A 199 16.18 -0.87 -2.04
CA ALA A 199 15.10 0.07 -2.32
C ALA A 199 14.19 0.28 -1.10
N LYS A 200 13.78 -0.80 -0.42
CA LYS A 200 12.91 -0.72 0.77
C LYS A 200 13.61 -0.12 1.99
N ALA A 201 14.93 -0.27 2.14
CA ALA A 201 15.70 0.48 3.12
C ALA A 201 15.73 1.99 2.78
N ALA A 202 15.87 2.34 1.50
CA ALA A 202 15.78 3.73 1.07
C ALA A 202 14.40 4.35 1.36
N VAL A 203 13.30 3.60 1.20
CA VAL A 203 11.95 4.07 1.59
C VAL A 203 11.87 4.46 3.08
N ILE A 204 12.52 3.71 3.96
CA ILE A 204 12.56 4.02 5.41
C ILE A 204 13.29 5.36 5.63
N SER A 205 14.43 5.55 4.96
CA SER A 205 15.19 6.81 5.03
C SER A 205 14.41 7.98 4.45
N VAL A 206 13.68 7.79 3.33
CA VAL A 206 12.78 8.80 2.77
C VAL A 206 11.70 9.20 3.78
N ALA A 207 11.10 8.24 4.50
CA ALA A 207 10.10 8.57 5.52
C ALA A 207 10.68 9.45 6.64
N GLN A 208 11.86 9.10 7.16
CA GLN A 208 12.54 9.85 8.22
C GLN A 208 12.93 11.27 7.77
N THR A 209 13.57 11.38 6.61
CA THR A 209 14.05 12.65 6.08
C THR A 209 12.91 13.59 5.70
N CYS A 210 11.88 13.09 5.02
CA CYS A 210 10.71 13.90 4.67
C CYS A 210 9.90 14.30 5.91
N ALA A 211 9.80 13.46 6.94
CA ALA A 211 9.15 13.82 8.20
C ALA A 211 9.83 15.03 8.88
N TYR A 212 11.17 15.05 8.92
CA TYR A 212 11.93 16.19 9.43
C TYR A 212 11.78 17.44 8.56
N GLN A 213 11.80 17.29 7.23
CA GLN A 213 11.60 18.41 6.29
C GLN A 213 10.19 18.99 6.36
N ALA A 214 9.20 18.21 6.82
CA ALA A 214 7.83 18.64 7.04
C ALA A 214 7.58 19.27 8.43
N ALA A 215 8.62 19.57 9.20
CA ALA A 215 8.51 20.18 10.53
C ALA A 215 7.58 21.41 10.54
N GLY A 216 6.70 21.50 11.54
CA GLY A 216 5.75 22.61 11.70
C GLY A 216 4.56 22.61 10.72
N THR A 217 4.47 21.64 9.79
CA THR A 217 3.39 21.61 8.78
C THR A 217 2.20 20.72 9.16
N ASN A 218 2.34 19.93 10.24
CA ASN A 218 1.40 18.88 10.63
C ASN A 218 1.18 17.78 9.56
N VAL A 219 2.08 17.70 8.57
CA VAL A 219 2.16 16.56 7.65
C VAL A 219 3.08 15.51 8.26
N ARG A 220 2.56 14.30 8.40
CA ARG A 220 3.30 13.15 8.90
C ARG A 220 3.73 12.27 7.76
N VAL A 221 4.94 11.72 7.84
CA VAL A 221 5.46 10.77 6.86
C VAL A 221 5.95 9.53 7.61
N ASN A 222 5.35 8.37 7.34
CA ASN A 222 5.72 7.11 7.99
C ASN A 222 5.88 6.01 6.95
N ALA A 223 6.74 5.04 7.25
CA ALA A 223 6.88 3.82 6.48
C ALA A 223 6.12 2.67 7.15
N ILE A 224 5.39 1.88 6.37
CA ILE A 224 4.90 0.57 6.80
C ILE A 224 5.85 -0.48 6.22
N CYS A 225 6.25 -1.44 7.04
CA CYS A 225 7.16 -2.52 6.69
C CYS A 225 6.42 -3.87 6.80
N PRO A 226 5.66 -4.28 5.76
CA PRO A 226 4.99 -5.57 5.76
C PRO A 226 6.00 -6.73 5.83
N GLY A 227 5.61 -7.78 6.54
CA GLY A 227 6.25 -9.10 6.47
C GLY A 227 5.81 -9.88 5.24
N LEU A 228 5.71 -11.21 5.39
CA LEU A 228 5.21 -12.07 4.32
C LEU A 228 3.68 -12.10 4.32
N ILE A 229 3.08 -11.39 3.35
CA ILE A 229 1.63 -11.21 3.23
C ILE A 229 1.13 -11.96 2.00
N GLU A 230 0.00 -12.68 2.12
CA GLU A 230 -0.68 -13.30 0.97
C GLU A 230 -1.33 -12.23 0.09
N THR A 231 -0.72 -11.96 -1.06
CA THR A 231 -1.16 -10.97 -2.04
C THR A 231 -0.88 -11.47 -3.46
N GLY A 232 -1.30 -10.75 -4.49
CA GLY A 232 -0.91 -11.07 -5.88
C GLY A 232 0.60 -11.08 -6.12
N MET A 233 1.39 -10.34 -5.33
CA MET A 233 2.85 -10.32 -5.43
C MET A 233 3.51 -11.60 -4.92
N THR A 234 2.87 -12.29 -3.98
CA THR A 234 3.41 -13.49 -3.32
C THR A 234 2.66 -14.77 -3.70
N SER A 235 1.60 -14.66 -4.50
CA SER A 235 0.66 -15.75 -4.80
C SER A 235 1.34 -17.01 -5.30
N GLN A 236 2.34 -16.88 -6.19
CA GLN A 236 3.10 -18.01 -6.72
C GLN A 236 3.73 -18.87 -5.63
N MET A 237 4.32 -18.25 -4.59
CA MET A 237 4.90 -18.97 -3.45
C MET A 237 3.81 -19.70 -2.65
N TRP A 238 2.66 -19.08 -2.45
CA TRP A 238 1.51 -19.68 -1.77
C TRP A 238 0.91 -20.84 -2.57
N ASP A 239 0.77 -20.70 -3.88
CA ASP A 239 0.29 -21.73 -4.80
C ASP A 239 1.22 -22.94 -4.83
N GLN A 240 2.54 -22.71 -4.89
CA GLN A 240 3.52 -23.79 -4.80
C GLN A 240 3.47 -24.51 -3.46
N ALA A 241 3.31 -23.79 -2.35
CA ALA A 241 3.16 -24.40 -1.04
C ALA A 241 1.86 -25.20 -0.91
N ARG A 242 0.75 -24.72 -1.48
CA ARG A 242 -0.52 -25.46 -1.58
C ARG A 242 -0.34 -26.74 -2.38
N ALA A 243 0.26 -26.66 -3.57
CA ALA A 243 0.49 -27.81 -4.44
C ALA A 243 1.37 -28.88 -3.78
N ARG A 244 2.31 -28.48 -2.92
CA ARG A 244 3.21 -29.39 -2.18
C ARG A 244 2.67 -29.84 -0.82
N GLY A 245 1.52 -29.33 -0.38
CA GLY A 245 1.00 -29.59 0.97
C GLY A 245 1.85 -28.98 2.09
N THR A 246 2.65 -27.95 1.80
CA THR A 246 3.59 -27.31 2.75
C THR A 246 3.15 -25.92 3.18
N THR A 247 1.85 -25.58 3.09
CA THR A 247 1.32 -24.27 3.51
C THR A 247 1.65 -23.94 4.96
N GLY A 248 1.61 -24.94 5.85
CA GLY A 248 1.99 -24.77 7.26
C GLY A 248 3.47 -24.41 7.50
N ARG A 249 4.33 -24.48 6.48
CA ARG A 249 5.72 -24.00 6.55
C ARG A 249 5.84 -22.51 6.26
N ILE A 250 4.82 -21.88 5.69
CA ILE A 250 4.85 -20.45 5.40
C ILE A 250 4.76 -19.67 6.71
N GLY A 251 5.75 -18.80 6.94
CA GLY A 251 5.86 -18.05 8.19
C GLY A 251 6.34 -18.90 9.37
N GLN A 252 6.89 -20.10 9.15
CA GLN A 252 7.40 -20.97 10.24
C GLN A 252 8.46 -20.30 11.12
N ILE A 253 9.21 -19.33 10.57
CA ILE A 253 10.21 -18.54 11.32
C ILE A 253 9.62 -17.27 11.95
N ASN A 254 8.40 -16.88 11.59
CA ASN A 254 7.70 -15.76 12.21
C ASN A 254 7.25 -16.19 13.61
N PRO A 255 7.38 -15.36 14.65
CA PRO A 255 6.83 -15.66 15.97
C PRO A 255 5.34 -16.03 15.95
N MET A 256 4.54 -15.41 15.08
CA MET A 256 3.11 -15.77 14.90
C MET A 256 2.86 -17.05 14.08
N LYS A 257 3.90 -17.71 13.53
CA LYS A 257 3.82 -19.00 12.81
C LYS A 257 2.85 -19.03 11.62
N ARG A 258 2.61 -17.88 11.00
CA ARG A 258 1.78 -17.75 9.79
C ARG A 258 2.24 -16.58 8.92
N GLY A 259 1.77 -16.54 7.68
CA GLY A 259 1.75 -15.31 6.89
C GLY A 259 0.62 -14.37 7.32
N GLY A 260 0.77 -13.10 6.95
CA GLY A 260 -0.25 -12.09 7.16
C GLY A 260 -1.21 -11.97 5.98
N HIS A 261 -2.30 -11.24 6.20
CA HIS A 261 -3.25 -10.87 5.15
C HIS A 261 -3.22 -9.37 4.87
N ALA A 262 -3.63 -8.99 3.65
CA ALA A 262 -3.65 -7.59 3.22
C ALA A 262 -4.45 -6.67 4.17
N ASP A 263 -5.52 -7.18 4.79
CA ASP A 263 -6.34 -6.45 5.77
C ASP A 263 -5.55 -6.01 7.01
N GLU A 264 -4.60 -6.83 7.47
CA GLU A 264 -3.78 -6.51 8.65
C GLU A 264 -2.86 -5.31 8.36
N ILE A 265 -2.33 -5.23 7.13
CA ILE A 265 -1.54 -4.08 6.68
C ILE A 265 -2.44 -2.85 6.48
N ALA A 266 -3.60 -3.04 5.86
CA ALA A 266 -4.57 -1.99 5.59
C ALA A 266 -5.08 -1.30 6.87
N ARG A 267 -5.24 -2.04 7.96
CA ARG A 267 -5.61 -1.47 9.27
C ARG A 267 -4.52 -0.59 9.87
N VAL A 268 -3.25 -0.93 9.67
CA VAL A 268 -2.13 -0.06 10.09
C VAL A 268 -2.06 1.18 9.18
N ALA A 269 -2.30 1.03 7.87
CA ALA A 269 -2.45 2.19 6.98
C ALA A 269 -3.61 3.09 7.40
N LEU A 270 -4.74 2.53 7.81
CA LEU A 270 -5.87 3.28 8.36
C LEU A 270 -5.49 4.03 9.64
N PHE A 271 -4.83 3.37 10.58
CA PHE A 271 -4.34 4.01 11.81
C PHE A 271 -3.40 5.18 11.49
N LEU A 272 -2.39 4.95 10.64
CA LEU A 272 -1.43 5.96 10.21
C LEU A 272 -2.10 7.09 9.41
N GLY A 273 -3.19 6.83 8.69
CA GLY A 273 -3.97 7.83 7.98
C GLY A 273 -4.90 8.65 8.88
N SER A 274 -5.29 8.10 10.03
CA SER A 274 -6.21 8.72 10.98
C SER A 274 -5.52 9.66 11.98
N ASP A 275 -6.33 10.42 12.73
CA ASP A 275 -5.84 11.36 13.75
C ASP A 275 -5.34 10.64 15.01
N GLU A 276 -5.59 9.34 15.16
CA GLU A 276 -5.05 8.53 16.26
C GLU A 276 -3.54 8.34 16.19
N SER A 277 -2.94 8.58 15.02
CA SER A 277 -1.49 8.57 14.84
C SER A 277 -0.90 9.98 14.79
N SER A 278 -1.59 10.98 15.35
CA SER A 278 -1.20 12.41 15.33
C SER A 278 0.21 12.68 15.87
N TYR A 279 0.75 11.80 16.73
CA TYR A 279 2.12 11.90 17.25
C TYR A 279 3.08 10.80 16.74
N VAL A 280 2.70 10.10 15.68
CA VAL A 280 3.54 9.10 15.00
C VAL A 280 4.08 9.71 13.71
N ASN A 281 5.39 9.97 13.67
CA ASN A 281 6.05 10.60 12.53
C ASN A 281 7.48 10.09 12.33
N GLY A 282 7.89 9.88 11.08
CA GLY A 282 9.23 9.40 10.71
C GLY A 282 9.53 7.95 11.09
N GLN A 283 8.51 7.14 11.41
CA GLN A 283 8.70 5.78 11.93
C GLN A 283 8.59 4.72 10.82
N ALA A 284 9.33 3.61 11.00
CA ALA A 284 9.17 2.38 10.23
C ALA A 284 8.39 1.33 11.04
N TRP A 285 7.13 1.12 10.67
CA TRP A 285 6.21 0.22 11.38
C TRP A 285 6.28 -1.18 10.81
N ALA A 286 6.97 -2.09 11.51
CA ALA A 286 6.94 -3.52 11.18
C ALA A 286 5.53 -4.09 11.41
N VAL A 287 4.98 -4.73 10.37
CA VAL A 287 3.69 -5.44 10.44
C VAL A 287 3.89 -6.82 9.84
N ASP A 288 4.50 -7.69 10.65
CA ASP A 288 5.18 -8.89 10.14
C ASP A 288 5.05 -10.12 11.05
N GLY A 289 4.17 -10.07 12.05
CA GLY A 289 3.99 -11.15 13.02
C GLY A 289 5.24 -11.40 13.88
N GLY A 290 6.12 -10.40 14.02
CA GLY A 290 7.32 -10.43 14.85
C GLY A 290 8.59 -10.90 14.12
N LEU A 291 8.55 -11.11 12.80
CA LEU A 291 9.68 -11.63 12.04
C LEU A 291 10.96 -10.78 12.21
N SER A 292 10.83 -9.46 12.21
CA SER A 292 11.97 -8.54 12.36
C SER A 292 12.33 -8.23 13.82
N ALA A 293 11.60 -8.76 14.80
CA ALA A 293 11.77 -8.41 16.21
C ALA A 293 13.05 -8.98 16.84
N GLY A 294 13.69 -9.97 16.21
CA GLY A 294 14.91 -10.57 16.73
C GLY A 294 15.59 -11.55 15.78
N HIS A 295 16.58 -12.25 16.29
CA HIS A 295 17.24 -13.34 15.59
C HIS A 295 16.36 -14.60 15.58
N PRO A 296 16.57 -15.56 14.67
CA PRO A 296 15.79 -16.80 14.61
C PRO A 296 15.95 -17.71 15.85
N TYR A 297 16.82 -17.34 16.78
CA TYR A 297 17.09 -18.02 18.03
C TYR A 297 16.66 -17.18 19.24
N VAL A 298 16.03 -17.81 20.23
CA VAL A 298 15.71 -17.21 21.53
C VAL A 298 15.85 -18.26 22.63
N VAL A 299 16.41 -17.84 23.76
CA VAL A 299 16.64 -18.65 24.96
C VAL A 299 15.34 -18.70 25.79
N GLY A 300 14.95 -19.88 26.27
CA GLY A 300 13.81 -20.02 27.19
C GLY A 300 12.44 -19.75 26.55
N LYS A 301 12.14 -20.37 25.40
CA LYS A 301 10.80 -20.29 24.81
C LYS A 301 9.77 -20.96 25.72
N LEU A 302 8.59 -20.35 25.79
CA LEU A 302 7.44 -20.91 26.50
C LEU A 302 6.87 -22.17 25.82
N ALA A 303 7.14 -22.34 24.52
CA ALA A 303 6.72 -23.45 23.68
C ALA A 303 7.89 -23.99 22.84
#